data_AF-A0A317Z3W9-F1
#
_entry.id   AF-A0A317Z3W9-F1
#
_cell.length_a   1.000
_cell.length_b   1.000
_cell.length_c   1.000
_cell.angle_alpha   90.00
_cell.angle_beta   90.00
_cell.angle_gamma   90.00
#
_symmetry.space_group_name_H-M   'P 1'
#
loop_
_entity.id
_entity.type
_entity.pdbx_description
1 polymer ?
#
loop_
_entity_poly.entity_id
_entity_poly.type
_entity_poly.pdbx_seq_one_letter_code
_entity_poly.pdbx_strand_id
1 'polypeptide(L)'
;ISGAAGGCQAEVGSASAMAAAAAVQTFGGTPEQAGHALAISISNLLGLVCDPVAGLVEIPCVMRNAIGSGNGLISADLALAGV
;
A
#
# COMPACT_ATOMS: atom_id res chain seq x y z
N ILE A 1 -20.40 5.95 -6.35
CA ILE A 1 -18.97 6.32 -6.44
C ILE A 1 -18.33 5.91 -5.11
N SER A 2 -17.99 4.63 -4.95
CA SER A 2 -17.24 4.13 -3.79
C SER A 2 -15.86 3.70 -4.27
N GLY A 3 -14.84 3.78 -3.39
CA GLY A 3 -13.47 3.32 -3.67
C GLY A 3 -13.39 1.88 -4.21
N ALA A 4 -14.39 1.06 -3.89
CA ALA A 4 -14.58 -0.30 -4.40
C ALA A 4 -14.65 -0.42 -5.93
N ALA A 5 -14.97 0.65 -6.68
CA ALA A 5 -14.99 0.60 -8.14
C ALA A 5 -13.63 0.22 -8.75
N GLY A 6 -12.53 0.57 -8.07
CA GLY A 6 -11.17 0.16 -8.43
C GLY A 6 -10.66 -1.05 -7.66
N GLY A 7 -11.51 -1.73 -6.89
CA GLY A 7 -11.11 -2.77 -5.94
C GLY A 7 -10.35 -2.22 -4.73
N CYS A 8 -9.98 -3.12 -3.82
CA CYS A 8 -9.26 -2.77 -2.60
C CYS A 8 -7.80 -2.36 -2.87
N GLN A 9 -7.25 -2.67 -4.04
CA GLN A 9 -5.99 -2.10 -4.53
C GLN A 9 -6.04 -0.57 -4.62
N ALA A 10 -7.20 0.02 -4.94
CA ALA A 10 -7.38 1.46 -5.01
C ALA A 10 -7.57 2.11 -3.63
N GLU A 11 -7.83 1.30 -2.60
CA GLU A 11 -8.08 1.73 -1.22
C GLU A 11 -6.86 1.42 -0.33
N VAL A 12 -6.71 0.17 0.10
CA VAL A 12 -5.59 -0.28 0.94
C VAL A 12 -4.28 -0.28 0.15
N GLY A 13 -4.33 -0.67 -1.13
CA GLY A 13 -3.13 -0.67 -1.98
C GLY A 13 -2.55 0.74 -2.16
N SER A 14 -3.39 1.71 -2.51
CA SER A 14 -2.98 3.11 -2.64
C SER A 14 -2.52 3.71 -1.30
N ALA A 15 -3.21 3.41 -0.19
CA ALA A 15 -2.79 3.84 1.15
C ALA A 15 -1.41 3.29 1.53
N SER A 16 -1.18 1.99 1.30
CA SER A 16 0.10 1.32 1.50
C SER A 16 1.21 1.97 0.68
N ALA A 17 0.95 2.25 -0.60
CA ALA A 17 1.90 2.89 -1.50
C ALA A 17 2.23 4.35 -1.13
N MET A 18 1.23 5.14 -0.72
CA MET A 18 1.45 6.49 -0.18
C MET A 18 2.29 6.45 1.10
N ALA A 19 2.00 5.51 2.00
CA ALA A 19 2.77 5.33 3.23
C ALA A 19 4.22 4.94 2.95
N ALA A 20 4.47 4.07 1.96
CA ALA A 20 5.82 3.69 1.55
C ALA A 20 6.65 4.89 1.07
N ALA A 21 6.10 5.71 0.17
CA ALA A 21 6.76 6.92 -0.31
C ALA A 21 7.04 7.93 0.82
N ALA A 22 6.05 8.14 1.70
CA ALA A 22 6.19 9.02 2.85
C ALA A 22 7.27 8.51 3.83
N ALA A 23 7.34 7.20 4.07
CA ALA A 23 8.36 6.60 4.90
C ALA A 23 9.76 6.83 4.32
N VAL A 24 9.96 6.60 3.00
CA VAL A 24 11.24 6.89 2.35
C VAL A 24 11.68 8.34 2.57
N GLN A 25 10.79 9.31 2.34
CA GLN A 25 11.11 10.72 2.58
C GLN A 25 11.42 11.01 4.05
N THR A 26 10.67 10.40 4.98
CA THR A 26 10.89 10.55 6.42
C THR A 26 12.28 10.06 6.84
N PHE A 27 12.80 9.01 6.18
CA PHE A 27 14.12 8.45 6.45
C PHE A 27 15.22 9.01 5.52
N GLY A 28 14.97 10.14 4.85
CA GLY A 28 15.99 10.88 4.10
C GLY A 28 16.31 10.35 2.70
N GLY A 29 15.45 9.48 2.15
CA GLY A 29 15.58 8.99 0.77
C GLY A 29 15.22 10.04 -0.27
N THR A 30 15.63 9.82 -1.52
CA THR A 30 15.38 10.74 -2.64
C THR A 30 13.95 10.62 -3.18
N PRO A 31 13.47 11.60 -3.96
CA PRO A 31 12.19 11.48 -4.68
C PRO A 31 12.10 10.25 -5.57
N GLU A 32 13.20 9.83 -6.20
CA GLU A 32 13.27 8.63 -7.03
C GLU A 32 13.08 7.36 -6.17
N GLN A 33 13.75 7.26 -5.02
CA GLN A 33 13.56 6.16 -4.08
C GLN A 33 12.12 6.12 -3.54
N ALA A 34 11.51 7.28 -3.28
CA ALA A 34 10.11 7.35 -2.86
C ALA A 34 9.18 6.83 -3.96
N GLY A 35 9.47 7.15 -5.24
CA GLY A 35 8.79 6.59 -6.40
C GLY A 35 8.95 5.06 -6.52
N HIS A 36 10.15 4.54 -6.27
CA HIS A 36 10.40 3.09 -6.25
C HIS A 36 9.61 2.40 -5.12
N ALA A 37 9.64 2.93 -3.90
CA ALA A 37 8.88 2.37 -2.77
C ALA A 37 7.37 2.36 -3.05
N LEU A 38 6.85 3.45 -3.63
CA LEU A 38 5.47 3.53 -4.06
C LEU A 38 5.13 2.43 -5.08
N ALA A 39 5.97 2.27 -6.10
CA ALA A 39 5.79 1.28 -7.16
C ALA A 39 5.82 -0.16 -6.61
N ILE A 40 6.82 -0.51 -5.81
CA ILE A 40 6.93 -1.83 -5.17
C ILE A 40 5.68 -2.11 -4.33
N SER A 41 5.31 -1.14 -3.48
CA SER A 41 4.21 -1.29 -2.54
C SER A 41 2.86 -1.49 -3.23
N ILE A 42 2.56 -0.70 -4.27
CA ILE A 42 1.30 -0.85 -5.02
C ILE A 42 1.30 -2.16 -5.82
N SER A 43 2.43 -2.55 -6.42
CA SER A 43 2.55 -3.77 -7.22
C SER A 43 2.23 -5.03 -6.43
N ASN A 44 2.62 -5.10 -5.16
CA ASN A 44 2.32 -6.22 -4.28
C ASN A 44 0.82 -6.41 -3.99
N LEU A 45 0.00 -5.38 -4.26
CA LEU A 45 -1.43 -5.35 -3.95
C LEU A 45 -2.31 -5.15 -5.19
N LEU A 46 -1.74 -5.21 -6.40
CA LEU A 46 -2.51 -5.16 -7.65
C LEU A 46 -3.43 -6.38 -7.78
N GLY A 47 -4.64 -6.16 -8.28
CA GLY A 47 -5.67 -7.20 -8.43
C GLY A 47 -6.48 -7.46 -7.15
N LEU A 48 -6.21 -6.75 -6.05
CA LEU A 48 -6.93 -6.97 -4.80
C LEU A 48 -8.38 -6.48 -4.90
N VAL A 49 -9.32 -7.42 -4.98
CA VAL A 49 -10.77 -7.16 -5.09
C VAL A 49 -11.36 -6.66 -3.76
N CYS A 50 -12.40 -5.82 -3.85
CA CYS A 50 -13.20 -5.40 -2.69
C CYS A 50 -14.47 -6.24 -2.60
N ASP A 51 -14.40 -7.35 -1.85
CA ASP A 51 -15.53 -8.26 -1.56
C ASP A 51 -15.51 -8.62 -0.06
N PRO A 52 -15.98 -7.71 0.81
CA PRO A 52 -15.97 -7.94 2.25
C PRO A 52 -17.11 -8.85 2.72
N VAL A 53 -16.87 -9.57 3.81
CA VAL A 53 -17.86 -10.48 4.42
C VAL A 53 -19.11 -9.67 4.81
N ALA A 54 -20.27 -10.12 4.33
CA ALA A 54 -21.56 -9.48 4.56
C ALA A 54 -21.64 -7.99 4.16
N GLY A 55 -20.72 -7.50 3.32
CA GLY A 55 -20.64 -6.08 2.96
C GLY A 55 -20.06 -5.17 4.06
N LEU A 56 -19.52 -5.73 5.15
CA LEU A 56 -19.05 -4.97 6.32
C LEU A 56 -17.56 -4.64 6.24
N VAL A 57 -17.15 -3.46 6.74
CA VAL A 57 -15.74 -3.01 6.74
C VAL A 57 -14.97 -3.60 7.93
N GLU A 58 -15.04 -4.93 8.08
CA GLU A 58 -14.41 -5.67 9.18
C GLU A 58 -13.47 -6.73 8.60
N ILE A 59 -14.05 -7.77 8.01
CA ILE A 59 -13.32 -8.88 7.39
C ILE A 59 -13.43 -8.77 5.87
N PRO A 60 -12.32 -8.72 5.11
CA PRO A 60 -10.91 -8.72 5.54
C PRO A 60 -10.32 -7.31 5.74
N CYS A 61 -11.13 -6.26 5.74
CA CYS A 61 -10.68 -4.85 5.70
C CYS A 61 -9.68 -4.46 6.81
N VAL A 62 -9.91 -4.89 8.04
CA VAL A 62 -9.01 -4.60 9.17
C VAL A 62 -7.65 -5.28 8.99
N MET A 63 -7.65 -6.55 8.59
CA MET A 63 -6.42 -7.31 8.33
C MET A 63 -5.65 -6.74 7.13
N ARG A 64 -6.36 -6.30 6.09
CA ARG A 64 -5.77 -5.66 4.91
C ARG A 64 -5.04 -4.36 5.29
N ASN A 65 -5.56 -3.57 6.22
CA ASN A 65 -4.83 -2.39 6.71
C ASN A 65 -3.52 -2.78 7.40
N ALA A 66 -3.52 -3.79 8.27
CA ALA A 66 -2.30 -4.26 8.92
C ALA A 66 -1.26 -4.77 7.91
N ILE A 67 -1.70 -5.57 6.92
CA ILE A 67 -0.86 -6.05 5.81
C ILE A 67 -0.34 -4.87 4.98
N GLY A 68 -1.19 -3.89 4.68
CA GLY A 68 -0.81 -2.67 3.94
C GLY A 68 0.25 -1.85 4.67
N SER A 69 0.11 -1.64 5.98
CA SER A 69 1.12 -0.95 6.78
C SER A 69 2.47 -1.68 6.75
N GLY A 70 2.47 -3.01 6.93
CA GLY A 70 3.70 -3.80 6.85
C GLY A 70 4.33 -3.76 5.46
N ASN A 71 3.53 -3.95 4.41
CA ASN A 71 3.97 -3.90 3.02
C ASN A 71 4.60 -2.53 2.68
N GLY A 72 4.00 -1.42 3.14
CA GLY A 72 4.52 -0.09 2.89
C GLY A 72 5.89 0.14 3.53
N LEU A 73 6.08 -0.27 4.79
CA LEU A 73 7.37 -0.15 5.48
C LEU A 73 8.44 -1.04 4.87
N ILE A 74 8.10 -2.29 4.51
CA ILE A 74 9.02 -3.21 3.83
C ILE A 74 9.43 -2.63 2.47
N SER A 75 8.48 -2.08 1.70
CA SER A 75 8.76 -1.48 0.40
C SER A 75 9.65 -0.25 0.50
N ALA A 76 9.48 0.55 1.55
CA ALA A 76 10.36 1.69 1.84
C ALA A 76 11.78 1.23 2.18
N ASP A 77 11.93 0.20 3.00
CA ASP A 77 13.23 -0.39 3.35
C ASP A 77 13.96 -0.93 2.11
N LEU A 78 13.25 -1.67 1.25
CA LEU A 78 13.80 -2.14 -0.03
C LEU A 78 14.30 -0.99 -0.91
N ALA A 79 13.50 0.06 -1.08
CA ALA A 79 13.88 1.20 -1.92
C ALA A 79 15.07 2.00 -1.35
N LEU A 80 15.14 2.14 -0.02
CA LEU A 80 16.28 2.77 0.66
C LEU A 80 17.55 1.92 0.54
N ALA A 81 17.41 0.60 0.53
CA ALA A 81 18.50 -0.34 0.27
C ALA A 81 18.94 -0.39 -1.21
N GLY A 82 18.22 0.28 -2.12
CA GLY A 82 18.53 0.31 -3.55
C GLY A 82 18.09 -0.94 -4.32
N VAL A 83 17.12 -1.68 -3.78
CA VAL A 83 16.42 -2.80 -4.45
C VAL A 83 15.23 -2.25 -5.22
#